data_AF-A0AAE0VJP0-F1
#
_entry.id   AF-A0AAE0VJP0-F1
#
_cell.length_a   1.000
_cell.length_b   1.000
_cell.length_c   1.000
_cell.angle_alpha   90.00
_cell.angle_beta   90.00
_cell.angle_gamma   90.00
#
_symmetry.space_group_name_H-M   'P 1'
#
loop_
_entity.id
_entity.type
_entity.pdbx_description
1 polymer ?
#
loop_
_entity_poly.entity_id
_entity_poly.type
_entity_poly.pdbx_seq_one_letter_code
_entity_poly.pdbx_strand_id
1 'polypeptide(L)'
;VRCFSLSMMRIKSVVIFAALVGLSHQAATTHAPLHPRVTHAVHTTHEPSVHETFSFHYDSSTHKMIILGSHNCYIFTLSEEQRMDVHTVIGMRTLEIKLLPFVDSTTKTEVKMSSLDHHIQQICGHDTLHYYTFN
;
A
#
# COMPACT_ATOMS: atom_id res chain seq x y z
N VAL A 1 -4.58 41.98 6.21
CA VAL A 1 -5.34 42.17 4.96
C VAL A 1 -5.47 40.80 4.30
N ARG A 2 -6.69 40.33 4.08
CA ARG A 2 -7.00 39.04 3.43
C ARG A 2 -6.88 39.19 1.92
N CYS A 3 -6.33 38.20 1.22
CA CYS A 3 -6.65 37.96 -0.19
C CYS A 3 -7.08 36.51 -0.37
N PHE A 4 -8.35 36.33 -0.74
CA PHE A 4 -8.93 35.13 -1.31
C PHE A 4 -8.64 35.12 -2.82
N SER A 5 -8.28 33.95 -3.39
CA SER A 5 -8.57 33.56 -4.78
C SER A 5 -8.25 32.07 -4.92
N LEU A 6 -9.21 31.17 -4.72
CA LEU A 6 -10.13 30.58 -5.71
C LEU A 6 -9.43 29.77 -6.83
N SER A 7 -9.70 28.46 -6.78
CA SER A 7 -9.89 27.51 -7.89
C SER A 7 -8.74 27.23 -8.87
N MET A 8 -8.22 26.00 -8.81
CA MET A 8 -7.81 25.25 -10.01
C MET A 8 -8.10 23.76 -9.81
N MET A 9 -9.36 23.40 -10.05
CA MET A 9 -9.83 22.03 -10.21
C MET A 9 -9.30 21.48 -11.55
N ARG A 10 -8.37 20.52 -11.53
CA ARG A 10 -7.88 19.86 -12.75
C ARG A 10 -8.67 18.57 -12.99
N ILE A 11 -9.68 18.70 -13.86
CA ILE A 11 -10.46 17.61 -14.44
C ILE A 11 -9.53 16.76 -15.33
N LYS A 12 -9.42 15.45 -15.05
CA LYS A 12 -8.82 14.49 -15.98
C LYS A 12 -9.78 13.31 -16.19
N SER A 13 -10.55 13.44 -17.26
CA SER A 13 -11.16 12.42 -18.12
C SER A 13 -11.72 11.14 -17.49
N VAL A 14 -13.04 11.10 -17.34
CA VAL A 14 -13.85 9.88 -17.21
C VAL A 14 -14.31 9.49 -18.61
N VAL A 15 -13.87 8.33 -19.13
CA VAL A 15 -14.39 7.76 -20.38
C VAL A 15 -15.53 6.81 -20.02
N ILE A 16 -16.77 7.25 -20.28
CA ILE A 16 -18.00 6.47 -20.07
C ILE A 16 -18.25 5.64 -21.32
N PHE A 17 -18.12 4.31 -21.22
CA PHE A 17 -18.62 3.39 -22.25
C PHE A 17 -20.07 3.03 -21.93
N ALA A 18 -21.02 3.72 -22.57
CA ALA A 18 -22.43 3.35 -22.58
C ALA A 18 -22.71 2.41 -23.76
N ALA A 19 -23.16 1.19 -23.49
CA ALA A 19 -23.73 0.29 -24.50
C ALA A 19 -25.17 -0.04 -24.10
N LEU A 20 -26.13 0.50 -24.87
CA LEU A 20 -27.57 0.28 -24.75
C LEU A 20 -28.05 -0.52 -25.96
N VAL A 21 -28.56 -1.74 -25.77
CA VAL A 21 -29.69 -2.37 -26.51
C VAL A 21 -30.06 -3.67 -25.75
N GLY A 22 -31.31 -4.09 -25.51
CA GLY A 22 -32.61 -3.64 -26.01
C GLY A 22 -33.76 -4.23 -25.18
N LEU A 23 -34.94 -3.63 -25.36
CA LEU A 23 -36.19 -3.97 -24.68
C LEU A 23 -36.82 -5.27 -25.23
N SER A 24 -37.38 -6.08 -24.33
CA SER A 24 -38.52 -6.95 -24.64
C SER A 24 -39.54 -6.86 -23.50
N HIS A 25 -40.74 -6.37 -23.84
CA HIS A 25 -41.92 -6.37 -22.99
C HIS A 25 -42.60 -7.74 -23.05
N GLN A 26 -42.98 -8.33 -21.93
CA GLN A 26 -44.23 -9.08 -21.83
C GLN A 26 -44.87 -8.83 -20.46
N ALA A 27 -46.11 -8.38 -20.49
CA ALA A 27 -46.97 -8.21 -19.34
C ALA A 27 -47.76 -9.51 -19.09
N ALA A 28 -47.85 -9.92 -17.82
CA ALA A 28 -48.93 -10.78 -17.36
C ALA A 28 -49.30 -10.36 -15.93
N THR A 29 -50.54 -9.89 -15.80
CA THR A 29 -51.18 -9.42 -14.57
C THR A 29 -51.57 -10.60 -13.66
N THR A 30 -51.46 -10.47 -12.34
CA THR A 30 -52.43 -10.99 -11.35
C THR A 30 -52.21 -10.28 -10.01
N HIS A 31 -53.28 -9.75 -9.42
CA HIS A 31 -53.28 -8.98 -8.17
C HIS A 31 -53.26 -9.89 -6.91
N ALA A 32 -52.37 -9.53 -5.97
CA ALA A 32 -52.33 -9.60 -4.48
C ALA A 32 -53.18 -10.62 -3.67
N PRO A 33 -52.66 -11.07 -2.50
CA PRO A 33 -52.94 -10.32 -1.25
C PRO A 33 -51.75 -10.12 -0.29
N LEU A 34 -51.96 -9.19 0.66
CA LEU A 34 -51.03 -8.67 1.67
C LEU A 34 -50.43 -9.71 2.63
N HIS A 35 -49.15 -9.54 2.99
CA HIS A 35 -48.63 -9.67 4.36
C HIS A 35 -47.32 -8.84 4.52
N PRO A 36 -47.21 -7.93 5.51
CA PRO A 36 -45.96 -7.23 5.79
C PRO A 36 -45.12 -8.12 6.71
N ARG A 37 -44.20 -8.90 6.15
CA ARG A 37 -43.12 -9.49 6.95
C ARG A 37 -41.88 -8.63 6.75
N VAL A 38 -41.66 -7.70 7.67
CA VAL A 38 -40.35 -7.06 7.85
C VAL A 38 -39.39 -8.17 8.30
N THR A 39 -38.80 -8.88 7.35
CA THR A 39 -37.53 -9.56 7.62
C THR A 39 -36.51 -8.45 7.72
N HIS A 40 -36.07 -8.11 8.92
CA HIS A 40 -34.81 -7.40 9.07
C HIS A 40 -33.77 -8.26 8.37
N ALA A 41 -33.36 -7.83 7.17
CA ALA A 41 -32.24 -8.43 6.49
C ALA A 41 -31.06 -8.27 7.46
N VAL A 42 -30.61 -9.39 8.02
CA VAL A 42 -29.37 -9.41 8.78
C VAL A 42 -28.30 -9.12 7.74
N HIS A 43 -27.86 -7.87 7.67
CA HIS A 43 -26.68 -7.52 6.90
C HIS A 43 -25.53 -8.33 7.49
N THR A 44 -25.03 -9.30 6.72
CA THR A 44 -23.79 -9.98 7.05
C THR A 44 -22.69 -8.94 7.03
N THR A 45 -22.05 -8.70 8.18
CA THR A 45 -20.84 -7.87 8.25
C THR A 45 -19.77 -8.57 7.43
N HIS A 46 -19.45 -8.04 6.24
CA HIS A 46 -18.36 -8.57 5.43
C HIS A 46 -17.02 -8.24 6.08
N GLU A 47 -16.10 -9.20 6.07
CA GLU A 47 -14.72 -8.97 6.49
C GLU A 47 -14.05 -7.96 5.53
N PRO A 48 -13.35 -6.94 6.05
CA PRO A 48 -12.66 -5.98 5.20
C PRO A 48 -11.50 -6.64 4.46
N SER A 49 -11.27 -6.24 3.21
CA SER A 49 -10.07 -6.61 2.47
C SER A 49 -8.84 -5.90 3.06
N VAL A 50 -7.83 -6.65 3.46
CA VAL A 50 -6.54 -6.12 3.90
C VAL A 50 -5.56 -6.20 2.74
N HIS A 51 -4.94 -5.07 2.41
CA HIS A 51 -3.92 -4.98 1.38
C HIS A 51 -2.66 -4.35 1.97
N GLU A 52 -1.53 -5.00 1.74
CA GLU A 52 -0.22 -4.48 2.09
C GLU A 52 0.73 -4.73 0.92
N THR A 53 1.66 -3.79 0.71
CA THR A 53 2.64 -3.89 -0.35
C THR A 53 3.98 -3.38 0.17
N PHE A 54 5.02 -4.16 -0.10
CA PHE A 54 6.39 -3.81 0.25
C PHE A 54 7.24 -3.75 -1.01
N SER A 55 8.04 -2.69 -1.13
CA SER A 55 9.07 -2.58 -2.17
C SER A 55 10.44 -2.70 -1.55
N PHE A 56 11.31 -3.52 -2.14
CA PHE A 56 12.65 -3.79 -1.63
C PHE A 56 13.69 -3.15 -2.55
N HIS A 57 14.56 -2.33 -1.97
CA HIS A 57 15.58 -1.57 -2.67
C HIS A 57 16.93 -1.79 -2.02
N TYR A 58 17.85 -2.43 -2.75
CA TYR A 58 19.24 -2.48 -2.33
C TYR A 58 19.97 -1.23 -2.81
N ASP A 59 20.49 -0.44 -1.87
CA ASP A 59 21.38 0.68 -2.16
C ASP A 59 22.84 0.20 -2.13
N SER A 60 23.45 0.15 -3.31
CA SER A 60 24.83 -0.30 -3.49
C SER A 60 25.86 0.66 -2.92
N SER A 61 25.52 1.93 -2.72
CA SER A 61 26.43 2.95 -2.19
C SER A 61 26.61 2.84 -0.68
N THR A 62 25.53 2.55 0.05
CA THR A 62 25.53 2.43 1.51
C THR A 62 25.49 0.99 2.00
N HIS A 63 25.35 0.02 1.08
CA HIS A 63 25.16 -1.41 1.36
C HIS A 63 23.97 -1.70 2.28
N LYS A 64 22.88 -0.95 2.10
CA LYS A 64 21.66 -1.10 2.89
C LYS A 64 20.54 -1.67 2.04
N MET A 65 19.71 -2.50 2.66
CA MET A 65 18.42 -2.88 2.12
C MET A 65 17.36 -1.94 2.69
N ILE A 66 16.57 -1.33 1.82
CA ILE A 66 15.49 -0.42 2.15
C ILE A 66 14.18 -1.10 1.79
N ILE A 67 13.27 -1.21 2.75
CA ILE A 67 11.93 -1.72 2.54
C ILE A 67 10.95 -0.55 2.66
N LEU A 68 10.18 -0.29 1.62
CA LEU A 68 9.13 0.72 1.58
C LEU A 68 7.79 0.04 1.79
N GLY A 69 7.12 0.36 2.89
CA GLY A 69 5.70 0.05 3.11
C GLY A 69 4.83 1.27 2.83
N SER A 70 3.54 1.22 3.18
CA SER A 70 2.58 2.30 2.85
C SER A 70 2.95 3.68 3.41
N HIS A 71 3.54 3.74 4.61
CA HIS A 71 3.92 4.99 5.32
C HIS A 71 5.22 4.86 6.11
N ASN A 72 5.98 3.80 5.87
CA ASN A 72 7.16 3.44 6.64
C ASN A 72 8.30 3.06 5.70
N CYS A 73 9.49 3.57 5.99
CA CYS A 73 10.73 3.17 5.35
C CYS A 73 11.59 2.43 6.38
N TYR A 74 11.89 1.16 6.12
CA TYR A 74 12.68 0.31 7.00
C TYR A 74 14.07 0.11 6.39
N ILE A 75 15.11 0.47 7.14
CA ILE A 75 16.49 0.46 6.63
C ILE A 75 17.28 -0.60 7.39
N PHE A 76 17.84 -1.56 6.65
CA PHE A 76 18.63 -2.67 7.16
C PHE A 76 20.06 -2.58 6.65
N THR A 77 21.02 -2.69 7.56
CA THR A 77 22.43 -2.88 7.16
C THR A 77 22.68 -4.36 6.89
N LEU A 78 23.18 -4.69 5.70
CA LEU A 78 23.46 -6.07 5.30
C LEU A 78 24.87 -6.52 5.72
N SER A 79 25.01 -7.79 6.10
CA SER A 79 26.33 -8.40 6.28
C SER A 79 27.04 -8.60 4.93
N GLU A 80 28.35 -8.91 4.96
CA GLU A 80 29.12 -9.17 3.74
C GLU A 80 28.55 -10.32 2.90
N GLU A 81 28.17 -11.43 3.54
CA GLU A 81 27.51 -12.56 2.88
C GLU A 81 26.18 -12.13 2.23
N GLN A 82 25.34 -11.40 2.97
CA GLN A 82 24.06 -10.91 2.46
C GLN A 82 24.23 -9.93 1.29
N ARG A 83 25.31 -9.15 1.27
CA ARG A 83 25.64 -8.28 0.14
C ARG A 83 26.00 -9.06 -1.12
N MET A 84 26.47 -10.30 -0.99
CA MET A 84 26.68 -11.16 -2.16
C MET A 84 25.34 -11.70 -2.68
N ASP A 85 24.42 -12.03 -1.77
CA ASP A 85 23.11 -12.59 -2.09
C ASP A 85 22.24 -11.66 -2.93
N VAL A 86 22.34 -10.34 -2.75
CA VAL A 86 21.55 -9.35 -3.51
C VAL A 86 21.80 -9.39 -5.03
N HIS A 87 22.91 -9.99 -5.46
CA HIS A 87 23.27 -10.10 -6.87
C HIS A 87 22.66 -11.32 -7.55
N THR A 88 21.87 -12.11 -6.84
CA THR A 88 21.15 -13.26 -7.39
C THR A 88 19.67 -13.14 -7.10
N VAL A 89 18.83 -13.65 -8.01
CA VAL A 89 17.37 -13.64 -7.80
C VAL A 89 17.00 -14.45 -6.56
N ILE A 90 17.64 -15.61 -6.36
CA ILE A 90 17.37 -16.48 -5.22
C ILE A 90 17.80 -15.79 -3.92
N GLY A 91 18.99 -15.19 -3.88
CA GLY A 91 19.49 -14.48 -2.70
C GLY A 91 18.62 -13.27 -2.36
N MET A 92 18.20 -12.47 -3.35
CA MET A 92 17.23 -11.39 -3.14
C MET A 92 15.92 -11.90 -2.52
N ARG A 93 15.31 -12.95 -3.08
CA ARG A 93 14.07 -13.52 -2.52
C ARG A 93 14.27 -14.05 -1.10
N THR A 94 15.40 -14.68 -0.83
CA THR A 94 15.75 -15.14 0.52
C THR A 94 15.85 -13.97 1.50
N LEU A 95 16.49 -12.86 1.10
CA LEU A 95 16.59 -11.66 1.92
C LEU A 95 15.22 -11.02 2.17
N GLU A 96 14.37 -10.89 1.15
CA GLU A 96 13.01 -10.35 1.30
C GLU A 96 12.21 -11.11 2.36
N ILE A 97 12.20 -12.45 2.26
CA ILE A 97 11.50 -13.33 3.21
C ILE A 97 12.13 -13.21 4.61
N LYS A 98 13.46 -13.15 4.71
CA LYS A 98 14.18 -13.04 5.98
C LYS A 98 13.90 -11.71 6.68
N LEU A 99 13.72 -10.62 5.95
CA LEU A 99 13.60 -9.27 6.51
C LEU A 99 12.16 -8.87 6.83
N LEU A 100 11.15 -9.42 6.14
CA LEU A 100 9.73 -9.12 6.39
C LEU A 100 9.32 -9.22 7.87
N PRO A 101 9.70 -10.25 8.65
CA PRO A 101 9.32 -10.32 10.07
C PRO A 101 9.81 -9.16 10.93
N PHE A 102 10.87 -8.45 10.51
CA PHE A 102 11.41 -7.31 11.25
C PHE A 102 10.60 -6.03 11.02
N VAL A 103 9.87 -5.93 9.91
CA VAL A 103 8.93 -4.84 9.63
C VAL A 103 7.87 -4.75 10.74
N ASP A 104 7.47 -5.88 11.31
CA ASP A 104 6.48 -5.98 12.38
C ASP A 104 7.09 -6.07 13.79
N SER A 105 8.41 -6.10 13.92
CA SER A 105 9.04 -6.21 15.23
C SER A 105 8.82 -4.94 16.06
N THR A 106 8.68 -5.09 17.37
CA THR A 106 8.57 -3.94 18.29
C THR A 106 9.92 -3.26 18.57
N THR A 107 11.01 -3.91 18.20
CA THR A 107 12.39 -3.45 18.38
C THR A 107 12.86 -2.61 17.20
N LYS A 108 12.28 -1.42 17.03
CA LYS A 108 12.66 -0.46 15.99
C LYS A 108 13.40 0.71 16.62
N THR A 109 14.51 1.14 16.03
CA THR A 109 15.11 2.43 16.37
C THR A 109 14.58 3.46 15.39
N GLU A 110 13.78 4.41 15.86
CA GLU A 110 13.35 5.53 15.04
C GLU A 110 14.55 6.45 14.77
N VAL A 111 14.77 6.79 13.51
CA VAL A 111 15.90 7.62 13.09
C VAL A 111 15.39 8.85 12.36
N LYS A 112 16.01 10.02 12.61
CA LYS A 112 15.62 11.25 11.93
C LYS A 112 16.12 11.25 10.49
N MET A 113 15.31 11.72 9.54
CA MET A 113 15.66 11.82 8.12
C MET A 113 16.97 12.57 7.88
N SER A 114 17.22 13.62 8.65
CA SER A 114 18.44 14.43 8.58
C SER A 114 19.74 13.68 8.91
N SER A 115 19.65 12.50 9.51
CA SER A 115 20.83 11.68 9.87
C SER A 115 21.13 10.57 8.85
N LEU A 116 20.29 10.41 7.83
CA LEU A 116 20.49 9.44 6.76
C LEU A 116 21.29 10.04 5.60
N ASP A 117 21.89 9.18 4.78
CA ASP A 117 22.50 9.59 3.52
C ASP A 117 21.44 10.22 2.59
N HIS A 118 21.83 11.26 1.85
CA HIS A 118 20.92 11.98 0.95
C HIS A 118 20.22 11.04 -0.05
N HIS A 119 20.90 10.00 -0.53
CA HIS A 119 20.31 9.02 -1.44
C HIS A 119 19.19 8.23 -0.77
N ILE A 120 19.38 7.79 0.48
CA ILE A 120 18.35 7.09 1.25
C ILE A 120 17.17 8.02 1.54
N GLN A 121 17.43 9.29 1.83
CA GLN A 121 16.36 10.28 2.02
C GLN A 121 15.48 10.42 0.77
N GLN A 122 16.08 10.41 -0.42
CA GLN A 122 15.32 10.44 -1.67
C GLN A 122 14.46 9.20 -1.88
N ILE A 123 14.94 8.02 -1.47
CA ILE A 123 14.21 6.76 -1.59
C ILE A 123 13.05 6.70 -0.59
N CYS A 124 13.30 7.05 0.68
CA CYS A 124 12.29 7.03 1.74
C CYS A 124 11.30 8.21 1.66
N GLY A 125 11.63 9.27 0.94
CA GLY A 125 10.76 10.42 0.73
C GLY A 125 10.30 11.06 2.04
N HIS A 126 8.99 11.01 2.30
CA HIS A 126 8.34 11.62 3.47
C HIS A 126 7.86 10.57 4.49
N ASP A 127 8.28 9.31 4.33
CA ASP A 127 7.82 8.20 5.17
C ASP A 127 8.46 8.20 6.56
N THR A 128 7.79 7.55 7.51
CA THR A 128 8.32 7.34 8.86
C THR A 128 9.50 6.38 8.80
N LEU A 129 10.63 6.77 9.40
CA LEU A 129 11.88 6.03 9.27
C LEU A 129 12.13 5.09 10.45
N HIS A 130 12.33 3.82 10.14
CA HIS A 130 12.73 2.80 11.11
C HIS A 130 14.07 2.21 10.69
N TYR A 131 15.05 2.24 11.59
CA TYR A 131 16.39 1.73 11.32
C TYR A 131 16.67 0.47 12.15
N TYR A 132 17.29 -0.51 11.49
CA TYR A 132 17.68 -1.78 12.09
C TYR A 132 19.17 -2.04 11.86
N THR A 133 19.88 -2.28 12.95
CA THR A 133 21.21 -2.88 12.94
C THR A 133 21.06 -4.37 13.21
N PHE A 134 21.43 -5.21 12.25
CA PHE A 134 21.71 -6.61 12.52
C PHE A 134 23.04 -6.68 13.29
N ASN A 135 23.03 -7.32 14.45
CA ASN A 135 24.24 -7.84 15.10
C ASN A 135 24.37 -9.32 14.76
#